data_AF-A0A9X0H2Q4-F1
#
_entry.id   AF-A0A9X0H2Q4-F1
#
_cell.length_a   1.000
_cell.length_b   1.000
_cell.length_c   1.000
_cell.angle_alpha   90.00
_cell.angle_beta   90.00
_cell.angle_gamma   90.00
#
_symmetry.space_group_name_H-M   'P 1'
#
loop_
_entity.id
_entity.type
_entity.pdbx_description
1 polymer ?
#
loop_
_entity_poly.entity_id
_entity_poly.type
_entity_poly.pdbx_seq_one_letter_code
_entity_poly.pdbx_strand_id
1 'polypeptide(L)'
;MNSVASMMEQQSAPASLRRAAAAATVGNVLEIYDFIAFGIFAIPISKVFFPAVSELNAMLLTMGTFAAGFLARPIGALVLGRYADSVGRKKALSLRKV
;
A
#
# COMPACT_ATOMS: atom_id res chain seq x y z
N MET A 1 -8.04 9.58 43.29
CA MET A 1 -7.04 8.56 42.90
C MET A 1 -7.56 7.47 41.94
N ASN A 2 -8.87 7.33 41.70
CA ASN A 2 -9.39 6.25 40.83
C ASN A 2 -9.44 6.59 39.32
N SER A 3 -9.18 7.84 38.94
CA SER A 3 -9.29 8.30 37.54
C SER A 3 -8.02 8.07 36.71
N VAL A 4 -6.88 7.83 37.34
CA VAL A 4 -5.61 7.55 36.63
C VAL A 4 -5.52 6.06 36.28
N ALA A 5 -6.08 5.19 37.14
CA ALA A 5 -6.16 3.75 36.88
C ALA A 5 -7.04 3.42 35.66
N SER A 6 -8.19 4.09 35.49
CA SER A 6 -9.07 3.89 34.34
C SER A 6 -8.50 4.42 33.01
N MET A 7 -7.56 5.37 33.06
CA MET A 7 -6.86 5.88 31.87
C MET A 7 -5.82 4.89 31.35
N MET A 8 -5.20 4.09 32.23
CA MET A 8 -4.26 3.03 31.82
C MET A 8 -4.98 1.78 31.30
N GLU A 9 -6.24 1.60 31.67
CA GLU A 9 -7.08 0.45 31.25
C GLU A 9 -7.71 0.63 29.86
N GLN A 10 -7.61 1.81 29.25
CA GLN A 10 -8.08 2.06 27.87
C GLN A 10 -7.04 1.75 26.77
N GLN A 11 -5.93 1.09 27.10
CA GLN A 11 -5.01 0.52 26.11
C GLN A 11 -5.62 -0.77 25.53
N SER A 12 -6.55 -0.63 24.58
CA SER A 12 -7.33 -1.72 23.98
C SER A 12 -6.50 -2.88 23.43
N ALA A 13 -6.36 -3.92 24.27
CA ALA A 13 -6.19 -5.36 24.07
C ALA A 13 -5.21 -5.88 22.98
N PRO A 14 -4.34 -6.87 23.31
CA PRO A 14 -3.36 -7.49 22.39
C PRO A 14 -3.95 -8.09 21.10
N ALA A 15 -5.26 -8.33 21.05
CA ALA A 15 -5.97 -8.75 19.84
C ALA A 15 -5.96 -7.69 18.72
N SER A 16 -5.90 -6.40 19.05
CA SER A 16 -5.85 -5.30 18.07
C SER A 16 -4.51 -5.23 17.34
N LEU A 17 -3.40 -5.43 18.07
CA LEU A 17 -2.05 -5.47 17.52
C LEU A 17 -1.85 -6.66 16.58
N ARG A 18 -2.35 -7.85 16.96
CA ARG A 18 -2.30 -9.05 16.11
C ARG A 18 -3.05 -8.85 14.79
N ARG A 19 -4.21 -8.19 14.82
CA ARG A 19 -4.97 -7.85 13.61
C ARG A 19 -4.25 -6.82 12.75
N ALA A 20 -3.66 -5.78 13.36
CA ALA A 20 -2.88 -4.78 12.64
C ALA A 20 -1.63 -5.39 11.98
N ALA A 21 -0.91 -6.25 12.69
CA ALA A 21 0.23 -6.99 12.14
C ALA A 21 -0.19 -7.91 10.99
N ALA A 22 -1.29 -8.67 11.14
CA ALA A 22 -1.81 -9.51 10.07
C ALA A 22 -2.20 -8.68 8.83
N ALA A 23 -2.87 -7.54 9.01
CA ALA A 23 -3.23 -6.63 7.93
C ALA A 23 -1.98 -6.07 7.22
N ALA A 24 -0.95 -5.67 7.98
CA ALA A 24 0.31 -5.20 7.43
C ALA A 24 1.04 -6.30 6.63
N THR A 25 1.08 -7.53 7.15
CA THR A 25 1.67 -8.67 6.45
C THR A 25 0.93 -8.99 5.16
N VAL A 26 -0.40 -9.05 5.18
CA VAL A 26 -1.19 -9.29 3.96
C VAL A 26 -0.97 -8.20 2.93
N GLY A 27 -0.95 -6.93 3.34
CA GLY A 27 -0.60 -5.82 2.45
C GLY A 27 0.78 -5.99 1.82
N ASN A 28 1.80 -6.31 2.63
CA ASN A 28 3.15 -6.54 2.14
C ASN A 28 3.24 -7.73 1.15
N VAL A 29 2.50 -8.82 1.41
CA VAL A 29 2.46 -9.97 0.49
C VAL A 29 1.81 -9.57 -0.84
N LEU A 30 0.72 -8.81 -0.82
CA LEU A 30 0.07 -8.32 -2.05
C LEU A 30 1.01 -7.42 -2.85
N GLU A 31 1.74 -6.52 -2.19
CA GLU A 31 2.73 -5.69 -2.88
C GLU A 31 3.84 -6.51 -3.55
N ILE A 32 4.35 -7.55 -2.86
CA ILE A 32 5.36 -8.46 -3.43
C ILE A 32 4.78 -9.28 -4.58
N TYR A 33 3.54 -9.74 -4.46
CA TYR A 33 2.85 -10.48 -5.51
C TYR A 33 2.77 -9.65 -6.80
N ASP A 34 2.34 -8.39 -6.70
CA ASP A 34 2.23 -7.51 -7.86
C ASP A 34 3.59 -7.23 -8.52
N PHE A 35 4.65 -7.10 -7.73
CA PHE A 35 6.02 -6.94 -8.25
C PHE A 35 6.51 -8.16 -9.02
N ILE A 36 6.29 -9.36 -8.48
CA ILE A 36 6.68 -10.60 -9.13
C ILE A 36 5.87 -10.79 -10.40
N ALA A 37 4.55 -10.57 -10.34
CA ALA A 37 3.67 -10.66 -11.49
C ALA A 37 4.13 -9.72 -12.62
N PHE A 38 4.40 -8.45 -12.29
CA PHE A 38 4.93 -7.50 -13.27
C PHE A 38 6.25 -7.97 -13.88
N GLY A 39 7.19 -8.48 -13.06
CA GLY A 39 8.47 -9.00 -13.54
C GLY A 39 8.31 -10.17 -14.52
N ILE A 40 7.41 -11.11 -14.22
CA ILE A 40 7.10 -12.24 -15.11
C ILE A 40 6.50 -11.75 -16.43
N PHE A 41 5.61 -10.76 -16.38
CA PHE A 41 4.93 -10.22 -17.56
C PHE A 41 5.68 -9.08 -18.26
N ALA A 42 6.87 -8.69 -17.79
CA ALA A 42 7.59 -7.55 -18.32
C ALA A 42 7.88 -7.66 -19.84
N ILE A 43 8.25 -8.85 -20.32
CA ILE A 43 8.51 -9.10 -21.74
C ILE A 43 7.23 -8.99 -22.60
N PRO A 44 6.11 -9.67 -22.25
CA PRO A 44 4.83 -9.44 -22.92
C PRO A 44 4.37 -7.98 -22.90
N ILE A 45 4.49 -7.31 -21.74
CA ILE A 45 4.09 -5.91 -21.56
C ILE A 45 4.91 -5.00 -22.47
N SER A 46 6.24 -5.19 -22.55
CA SER A 46 7.08 -4.33 -23.38
C SER A 46 6.72 -4.42 -24.86
N LYS A 47 6.38 -5.61 -25.35
CA LYS A 47 5.99 -5.84 -26.76
C LYS A 47 4.62 -5.27 -27.09
N VAL A 48 3.67 -5.32 -26.14
CA VAL A 48 2.30 -4.84 -26.37
C VAL A 48 2.21 -3.32 -26.24
N PHE A 49 2.86 -2.73 -25.23
CA PHE A 49 2.75 -1.29 -24.94
C PHE A 49 3.80 -0.44 -25.67
N PHE A 50 4.95 -1.01 -26.04
CA PHE A 50 6.01 -0.30 -26.75
C PHE A 50 6.45 -1.04 -28.04
N PRO A 51 5.54 -1.34 -28.98
CA PRO A 51 5.87 -2.11 -30.19
C PRO A 51 6.72 -1.34 -31.21
N ALA A 52 6.71 0.00 -31.15
CA ALA A 52 7.33 0.87 -32.16
C ALA A 52 8.79 1.26 -31.85
N VAL A 53 9.36 0.77 -30.74
CA VAL A 53 10.75 1.07 -30.33
C VAL A 53 11.61 -0.19 -30.41
N SER A 54 12.94 -0.01 -30.35
CA SER A 54 13.86 -1.14 -30.28
C SER A 54 13.60 -1.99 -29.03
N GLU A 55 13.90 -3.30 -29.12
CA GLU A 55 13.63 -4.25 -28.04
C GLU A 55 14.24 -3.83 -26.69
N LEU A 56 15.46 -3.29 -26.73
CA LEU A 56 16.12 -2.74 -25.53
C LEU A 56 15.35 -1.54 -24.96
N ASN A 57 14.96 -0.59 -25.81
CA ASN A 57 14.25 0.61 -25.36
C ASN A 57 12.84 0.28 -24.85
N ALA A 58 12.15 -0.70 -25.44
CA ALA A 58 10.86 -1.19 -24.96
C ALA A 58 10.97 -1.74 -23.54
N MET A 59 12.03 -2.52 -23.27
CA MET A 59 12.29 -3.06 -21.94
C MET A 59 12.62 -1.94 -20.94
N LEU A 60 13.46 -0.98 -21.33
CA LEU A 60 13.81 0.17 -20.49
C LEU A 60 12.58 1.02 -20.15
N LEU A 61 11.69 1.28 -21.10
CA LEU A 61 10.44 2.00 -20.87
C LEU A 61 9.47 1.22 -19.97
N THR A 62 9.43 -0.10 -20.11
CA THR A 62 8.62 -0.97 -19.24
C THR A 62 9.13 -0.94 -17.81
N MET A 63 10.44 -1.05 -17.61
CA MET A 63 11.07 -0.89 -16.29
C MET A 63 10.90 0.55 -15.75
N GLY A 64 10.96 1.56 -16.61
CA GLY A 64 10.70 2.95 -16.25
C GLY A 64 9.26 3.16 -15.80
N THR A 65 8.29 2.53 -16.45
CA THR A 65 6.87 2.54 -16.05
C THR A 65 6.69 1.87 -14.69
N PHE A 66 7.36 0.75 -14.46
CA PHE A 66 7.40 0.10 -13.15
C PHE A 66 7.97 1.01 -12.05
N ALA A 67 9.09 1.66 -12.33
CA ALA A 67 9.70 2.62 -11.41
C ALA A 67 8.78 3.82 -11.12
N ALA A 68 8.09 4.33 -12.13
CA ALA A 68 7.10 5.40 -11.96
C ALA A 68 5.93 4.94 -11.07
N GLY A 69 5.42 3.71 -11.28
CA GLY A 69 4.41 3.10 -10.42
C GLY A 69 4.90 2.89 -8.97
N PHE A 70 6.19 2.61 -8.78
CA PHE A 70 6.78 2.51 -7.45
C PHE A 70 6.73 3.84 -6.69
N LEU A 71 6.93 4.97 -7.38
CA LEU A 71 6.79 6.32 -6.81
C LEU A 71 5.34 6.67 -6.45
N ALA A 72 4.35 5.97 -7.01
CA ALA A 72 2.96 6.17 -6.61
C ALA A 72 2.72 5.74 -5.15
N ARG A 73 3.51 4.81 -4.59
CA ARG A 73 3.40 4.41 -3.17
C ARG A 73 3.65 5.54 -2.18
N PRO A 74 4.81 6.25 -2.18
CA PRO A 74 5.04 7.35 -1.25
C PRO A 74 4.06 8.49 -1.46
N ILE A 75 3.64 8.75 -2.70
CA ILE A 75 2.63 9.77 -3.01
C ILE A 75 1.28 9.37 -2.39
N GLY A 76 0.83 8.14 -2.61
CA GLY A 76 -0.39 7.59 -2.03
C GLY A 76 -0.34 7.60 -0.50
N ALA A 77 0.78 7.20 0.10
CA ALA A 77 0.98 7.23 1.54
C ALA A 77 0.93 8.66 2.11
N LEU A 78 1.50 9.65 1.41
CA LEU A 78 1.44 11.04 1.83
C LEU A 78 0.01 11.58 1.76
N VAL A 79 -0.70 11.35 0.65
CA VAL A 79 -2.06 11.83 0.43
C VAL A 79 -3.05 11.15 1.38
N LEU A 80 -3.05 9.82 1.43
CA LEU A 80 -3.92 9.04 2.31
C LEU A 80 -3.55 9.21 3.78
N GLY A 81 -2.26 9.37 4.10
CA GLY A 81 -1.79 9.66 5.45
C GLY A 81 -2.28 11.02 5.95
N ARG A 82 -2.10 12.08 5.14
CA ARG A 82 -2.64 13.43 5.43
C ARG A 82 -4.16 13.40 5.57
N TYR A 83 -4.85 12.67 4.69
CA TYR A 83 -6.30 12.50 4.76
C TYR A 83 -6.71 11.77 6.05
N ALA A 84 -6.06 10.66 6.40
CA ALA A 84 -6.33 9.89 7.62
C ALA A 84 -6.07 10.70 8.90
N ASP A 85 -5.07 11.58 8.90
CA ASP A 85 -4.77 12.48 10.01
C ASP A 85 -5.84 13.58 10.17
N SER A 86 -6.36 14.12 9.07
CA SER A 86 -7.38 15.18 9.09
C SER A 86 -8.80 14.70 9.45
N VAL A 87 -9.17 13.48 9.05
CA VAL A 87 -10.53 12.92 9.26
C VAL A 87 -10.67 12.20 10.61
N GLY A 88 -9.54 12.00 11.31
CA GLY A 88 -9.46 11.29 12.58
C GLY A 88 -9.39 9.78 12.38
N ARG A 89 -8.36 9.17 12.95
CA ARG A 89 -7.96 7.74 12.86
C ARG A 89 -9.09 6.70 13.02
N LYS A 90 -10.23 7.07 13.62
CA LYS A 90 -11.42 6.22 13.82
C LYS A 90 -12.45 6.26 12.68
N LYS A 91 -12.56 7.36 11.90
CA LYS A 91 -13.55 7.48 10.81
C LYS A 91 -13.03 6.99 9.46
N ALA A 92 -11.70 7.02 9.25
CA ALA A 92 -11.08 6.49 8.03
C ALA A 92 -11.26 4.96 7.89
N LEU A 93 -11.38 4.23 9.00
CA LEU A 93 -11.58 2.77 9.00
C LEU A 93 -13.07 2.35 9.00
N SER A 94 -14.01 3.30 9.12
CA SER A 94 -15.45 3.02 9.10
C SER A 94 -16.16 3.89 8.06
N LEU A 95 -15.90 3.62 6.78
CA LEU A 95 -16.88 3.90 5.72
C LEU A 95 -18.02 2.87 5.75
N ARG A 96 -18.46 2.45 6.95
CA ARG A 96 -19.75 1.79 7.12
C ARG A 96 -20.79 2.88 7.27
N LYS A 97 -21.31 3.35 6.13
CA LYS A 97 -22.66 3.88 6.06
C LYS A 97 -23.51 2.78 5.43
N VAL A 98 -24.60 2.45 6.13
CA VAL A 98 -25.60 1.39 5.92
C VAL A 98 -25.36 0.15 6.79
#